data_AF-A0A3C1WTZ1-F1
#
_entry.id   AF-A0A3C1WTZ1-F1
#
_cell.length_a   1.000
_cell.length_b   1.000
_cell.length_c   1.000
_cell.angle_alpha   90.00
_cell.angle_beta   90.00
_cell.angle_gamma   90.00
#
_symmetry.space_group_name_H-M   'P 1'
#
loop_
_entity.id
_entity.type
_entity.pdbx_description
1 polymer ?
#
loop_
_entity_poly.entity_id
_entity_poly.type
_entity_poly.pdbx_seq_one_letter_code
_entity_poly.pdbx_strand_id
1 'polypeptide(L)'
;MAMADYDEGDPKRIQHFTKVYYYAHLIAVGEHLPMKVRQITEIAAMVHDIGIHKAERDFHTTAGKYQERLGAPEAVKLLRDMGFSDEIVNRVSYLVGHHHTYNGIDGIDYQILIEADFIVNLYEDDEYLKARETAFSKIFKTETGKRIFRQMYPEE
;
A
#
# COMPACT_ATOMS: atom_id res chain seq x y z
N MET A 1 -17.14 -4.06 7.17
CA MET A 1 -16.19 -3.24 6.41
C MET A 1 -14.82 -3.53 6.99
N ALA A 2 -14.32 -4.76 6.80
CA ALA A 2 -13.42 -5.40 7.77
C ALA A 2 -12.19 -4.56 8.17
N MET A 3 -11.50 -3.93 7.22
CA MET A 3 -10.35 -3.08 7.53
C MET A 3 -10.75 -1.78 8.25
N ALA A 4 -11.86 -1.15 7.85
CA ALA A 4 -12.39 0.02 8.56
C ALA A 4 -12.89 -0.32 9.96
N ASP A 5 -13.45 -1.53 10.15
CA ASP A 5 -13.85 -2.04 11.46
C ASP A 5 -12.60 -2.35 12.33
N TYR A 6 -11.49 -2.78 11.71
CA TYR A 6 -10.21 -2.98 12.38
C TYR A 6 -9.57 -1.65 12.81
N ASP A 7 -9.70 -0.61 11.99
CA ASP A 7 -9.22 0.75 12.26
C ASP A 7 -10.27 1.63 12.99
N GLU A 8 -11.22 1.03 13.70
CA GLU A 8 -12.28 1.78 14.40
C GLU A 8 -11.69 2.87 15.32
N GLY A 9 -12.16 4.11 15.14
CA GLY A 9 -11.67 5.26 15.90
C GLY A 9 -10.42 5.93 15.32
N ASP A 10 -9.88 5.42 14.20
CA ASP A 10 -8.73 6.01 13.51
C ASP A 10 -9.09 6.58 12.12
N PRO A 11 -9.60 7.82 12.06
CA PRO A 11 -9.97 8.42 10.79
C PRO A 11 -8.76 8.65 9.87
N LYS A 12 -7.55 8.82 10.42
CA LYS A 12 -6.35 9.03 9.60
C LYS A 12 -6.03 7.76 8.81
N ARG A 13 -6.01 6.60 9.47
CA ARG A 13 -5.73 5.30 8.84
C ARG A 13 -6.80 4.92 7.83
N ILE A 14 -8.07 5.12 8.17
CA ILE A 14 -9.19 4.85 7.26
C ILE A 14 -9.08 5.71 5.98
N GLN A 15 -8.76 7.01 6.12
CA GLN A 15 -8.57 7.89 4.97
C GLN A 15 -7.34 7.51 4.15
N HIS A 16 -6.25 7.15 4.82
CA HIS A 16 -5.00 6.76 4.19
C HIS A 16 -5.21 5.54 3.27
N PHE A 17 -5.64 4.39 3.81
CA PHE A 17 -5.80 3.18 2.99
C PHE A 17 -6.89 3.36 1.92
N THR A 18 -7.92 4.18 2.17
CA THR A 18 -8.97 4.45 1.17
C THR A 18 -8.39 5.14 -0.07
N LYS A 19 -7.49 6.12 0.11
CA LYS A 19 -6.79 6.78 -0.98
C LYS A 19 -5.80 5.83 -1.66
N VAL A 20 -5.01 5.08 -0.88
CA VAL A 20 -4.02 4.13 -1.42
C VAL A 20 -4.72 3.06 -2.26
N TYR A 21 -5.84 2.50 -1.77
CA TYR A 21 -6.68 1.57 -2.53
C TYR A 21 -7.09 2.15 -3.89
N TYR A 22 -7.59 3.39 -3.92
CA TYR A 22 -8.08 3.97 -5.16
C TYR A 22 -6.95 4.26 -6.14
N TYR A 23 -5.79 4.74 -5.69
CA TYR A 23 -4.64 4.91 -6.56
C TYR A 23 -4.10 3.58 -7.07
N ALA A 24 -4.02 2.56 -6.22
CA ALA A 24 -3.65 1.20 -6.62
C ALA A 24 -4.61 0.65 -7.69
N HIS A 25 -5.91 0.88 -7.54
CA HIS A 25 -6.92 0.54 -8.54
C HIS A 25 -6.67 1.26 -9.87
N LEU A 26 -6.49 2.59 -9.85
CA LEU A 26 -6.25 3.37 -11.07
C LEU A 26 -5.00 2.91 -11.81
N ILE A 27 -3.91 2.65 -11.09
CA ILE A 27 -2.66 2.16 -11.67
C ILE A 27 -2.86 0.76 -12.25
N ALA A 28 -3.46 -0.18 -11.50
CA ALA A 28 -3.71 -1.54 -11.98
C ALA A 28 -4.63 -1.60 -13.22
N VAL A 29 -5.61 -0.70 -13.31
CA VAL A 29 -6.47 -0.54 -14.50
C VAL A 29 -5.66 0.02 -15.67
N GLY A 30 -4.87 1.07 -15.44
CA GLY A 30 -4.06 1.72 -16.48
C GLY A 30 -2.93 0.85 -17.01
N GLU A 31 -2.37 -0.03 -16.19
CA GLU A 31 -1.39 -1.05 -16.57
C GLU A 31 -2.04 -2.32 -17.14
N HIS A 32 -3.38 -2.31 -17.32
CA HIS A 32 -4.14 -3.42 -17.89
C HIS A 32 -3.93 -4.77 -17.19
N LEU A 33 -3.81 -4.75 -15.85
CA LEU A 33 -3.55 -5.98 -15.11
C LEU A 33 -4.71 -6.97 -15.21
N PRO A 34 -4.40 -8.28 -15.29
CA PRO A 34 -5.41 -9.33 -15.17
C PRO A 34 -6.23 -9.19 -13.89
N MET A 35 -7.52 -9.53 -13.96
CA MET A 35 -8.48 -9.33 -12.85
C MET A 35 -7.96 -9.86 -11.51
N LYS A 36 -7.33 -11.03 -11.51
CA LYS A 36 -6.78 -11.66 -10.31
C LYS A 36 -5.63 -10.87 -9.69
N VAL A 37 -4.70 -10.38 -10.52
CA VAL A 37 -3.56 -9.58 -10.04
C VAL A 37 -4.07 -8.25 -9.49
N ARG A 38 -5.01 -7.61 -10.21
CA ARG A 38 -5.67 -6.39 -9.74
C ARG A 38 -6.35 -6.58 -8.38
N GLN A 39 -7.11 -7.66 -8.22
CA GLN A 39 -7.77 -7.98 -6.95
C GLN A 39 -6.74 -8.12 -5.81
N ILE A 40 -5.62 -8.80 -6.06
CA ILE A 40 -4.53 -8.92 -5.07
C ILE A 40 -3.94 -7.56 -4.73
N THR A 41 -3.63 -6.72 -5.73
CA THR A 41 -3.09 -5.37 -5.54
C THR A 41 -4.04 -4.51 -4.70
N GLU A 42 -5.33 -4.51 -5.03
CA GLU A 42 -6.36 -3.73 -4.33
C GLU A 42 -6.55 -4.18 -2.88
N ILE A 43 -6.60 -5.50 -2.64
CA ILE A 43 -6.69 -6.05 -1.28
C ILE A 43 -5.44 -5.68 -0.48
N ALA A 44 -4.24 -5.85 -1.06
CA ALA A 44 -3.00 -5.48 -0.39
C ALA A 44 -2.95 -3.99 -0.06
N ALA A 45 -3.38 -3.12 -0.97
CA ALA A 45 -3.47 -1.68 -0.73
C ALA A 45 -4.40 -1.33 0.44
N MET A 46 -5.53 -2.02 0.60
CA MET A 46 -6.41 -1.80 1.74
C MET A 46 -5.78 -2.22 3.06
N VAL A 47 -4.99 -3.30 3.10
CA VAL A 47 -4.51 -3.90 4.36
C VAL A 47 -3.01 -3.69 4.64
N HIS A 48 -2.28 -2.94 3.82
CA HIS A 48 -0.82 -2.82 3.91
C HIS A 48 -0.33 -2.35 5.29
N ASP A 49 -1.04 -1.39 5.87
CA ASP A 49 -0.72 -0.76 7.16
C ASP A 49 -1.34 -1.46 8.38
N ILE A 50 -1.98 -2.63 8.22
CA ILE A 50 -2.65 -3.35 9.32
C ILE A 50 -1.72 -3.65 10.51
N GLY A 51 -0.41 -3.72 10.26
CA GLY A 51 0.63 -3.93 11.28
C GLY A 51 0.84 -2.76 12.24
N ILE A 52 0.37 -1.55 11.92
CA ILE A 52 0.63 -0.34 12.71
C ILE A 52 0.08 -0.47 14.14
N HIS A 53 -1.17 -0.91 14.32
CA HIS A 53 -1.78 -1.02 15.66
C HIS A 53 -0.97 -1.91 16.60
N LYS A 54 -0.44 -3.03 16.09
CA LYS A 54 0.43 -3.90 16.89
C LYS A 54 1.79 -3.27 17.14
N ALA A 55 2.37 -2.59 16.16
CA ALA A 55 3.64 -1.90 16.32
C ALA A 55 3.55 -0.79 17.39
N GLU A 56 2.46 -0.03 17.41
CA GLU A 56 2.21 1.01 18.41
C GLU A 56 1.97 0.43 19.80
N ARG A 57 1.13 -0.62 19.89
CA ARG A 57 0.80 -1.25 21.18
C ARG A 57 2.00 -1.94 21.81
N ASP A 58 2.76 -2.70 21.02
CA ASP A 58 3.80 -3.59 21.54
C ASP A 58 5.20 -2.92 21.57
N PHE A 59 5.44 -1.92 20.72
CA PHE A 59 6.76 -1.29 20.54
C PHE A 59 6.74 0.25 20.55
N HIS A 60 5.57 0.89 20.71
CA HIS A 60 5.42 2.35 20.69
C HIS A 60 6.04 3.01 19.44
N THR A 61 5.87 2.39 18.29
CA THR A 61 6.47 2.85 17.03
C THR A 61 5.57 2.57 15.83
N THR A 62 5.72 3.40 14.81
CA THR A 62 5.13 3.21 13.48
C THR A 62 6.20 2.85 12.44
N ALA A 63 7.40 2.44 12.85
CA ALA A 63 8.48 2.17 11.89
C ALA A 63 8.16 0.96 10.98
N GLY A 64 8.39 1.11 9.68
CA GLY A 64 8.03 0.14 8.64
C GLY A 64 8.47 -1.30 8.92
N LYS A 65 9.68 -1.50 9.45
CA LYS A 65 10.19 -2.84 9.86
C LYS A 65 9.25 -3.58 10.82
N TYR A 66 8.61 -2.87 11.75
CA TYR A 66 7.66 -3.49 12.68
C TYR A 66 6.30 -3.71 12.02
N GLN A 67 5.87 -2.78 11.17
CA GLN A 67 4.63 -2.94 10.41
C GLN A 67 4.70 -4.16 9.49
N GLU A 68 5.77 -4.32 8.72
CA GLU A 68 6.01 -5.48 7.85
C GLU A 68 5.96 -6.81 8.64
N ARG A 69 6.71 -6.87 9.75
CA ARG A 69 6.80 -8.08 10.58
C ARG A 69 5.47 -8.44 11.25
N LEU A 70 4.74 -7.45 11.76
CA LEU A 70 3.52 -7.66 12.53
C LEU A 70 2.25 -7.66 11.66
N GLY A 71 2.31 -7.04 10.48
CA GLY A 71 1.20 -6.88 9.56
C GLY A 71 0.90 -8.14 8.77
N ALA A 72 1.93 -8.84 8.26
CA ALA A 72 1.73 -10.08 7.52
C ALA A 72 0.83 -11.12 8.26
N PRO A 73 1.07 -11.46 9.54
CA PRO A 73 0.19 -12.38 10.26
C PRO A 73 -1.21 -11.81 10.53
N GLU A 74 -1.36 -10.49 10.73
CA GLU A 74 -2.68 -9.87 10.90
C GLU A 74 -3.50 -9.89 9.60
N ALA A 75 -2.86 -9.61 8.46
CA ALA A 75 -3.48 -9.73 7.15
C ALA A 75 -3.96 -11.16 6.89
N VAL A 76 -3.16 -12.18 7.24
CA VAL A 76 -3.57 -13.59 7.12
C VAL A 76 -4.84 -13.86 7.91
N LYS A 77 -4.91 -13.40 9.16
CA LYS A 77 -6.08 -13.59 10.03
C LYS A 77 -7.31 -12.92 9.42
N LEU A 78 -7.23 -11.63 9.12
CA LEU A 78 -8.35 -10.84 8.60
C LEU A 78 -8.88 -11.40 7.28
N LEU A 79 -7.99 -11.78 6.35
CA LEU A 79 -8.40 -12.28 5.04
C LEU A 79 -9.00 -13.70 5.10
N ARG A 80 -8.51 -14.57 5.99
CA ARG A 80 -9.10 -15.89 6.20
C ARG A 80 -10.48 -15.81 6.83
N ASP A 81 -10.68 -14.90 7.80
CA ASP A 81 -11.98 -14.67 8.41
C ASP A 81 -13.00 -14.13 7.38
N MET A 82 -12.54 -13.42 6.34
CA MET A 82 -13.35 -13.00 5.20
C MET A 82 -13.59 -14.10 4.14
N GLY A 83 -12.96 -15.26 4.26
CA GLY A 83 -13.13 -16.38 3.33
C GLY A 83 -12.33 -16.29 2.03
N PHE A 84 -11.25 -15.49 1.99
CA PHE A 84 -10.35 -15.48 0.82
C PHE A 84 -9.57 -16.80 0.68
N SER A 85 -9.24 -17.16 -0.56
CA SER A 85 -8.45 -18.35 -0.85
C SER A 85 -7.01 -18.23 -0.34
N ASP A 86 -6.37 -19.36 -0.03
CA ASP A 86 -4.97 -19.36 0.42
C ASP A 86 -4.03 -18.70 -0.60
N GLU A 87 -4.33 -18.76 -1.89
CA GLU A 87 -3.52 -18.08 -2.91
C GLU A 87 -3.53 -16.55 -2.74
N ILE A 88 -4.71 -15.94 -2.54
CA ILE A 88 -4.83 -14.50 -2.30
C ILE A 88 -4.20 -14.16 -0.94
N VAL A 89 -4.52 -14.94 0.09
CA VAL A 89 -3.99 -14.73 1.45
C VAL A 89 -2.46 -14.74 1.46
N ASN A 90 -1.83 -15.72 0.82
CA ASN A 90 -0.38 -15.84 0.76
C ASN A 90 0.26 -14.69 -0.01
N ARG A 91 -0.30 -14.29 -1.15
CA ARG A 91 0.29 -13.20 -1.92
C ARG A 91 0.09 -11.85 -1.23
N VAL A 92 -1.11 -11.56 -0.73
CA VAL A 92 -1.37 -10.30 -0.03
C VAL A 92 -0.51 -10.20 1.24
N SER A 93 -0.45 -11.24 2.06
CA SER A 93 0.38 -11.22 3.29
C SER A 93 1.88 -11.08 2.98
N TYR A 94 2.35 -11.63 1.85
CA TYR A 94 3.69 -11.35 1.35
C TYR A 94 3.86 -9.86 1.04
N LEU A 95 2.94 -9.24 0.29
CA LEU A 95 3.02 -7.81 -0.03
C LEU A 95 3.01 -6.93 1.23
N VAL A 96 2.11 -7.21 2.17
CA VAL A 96 2.05 -6.53 3.48
C VAL A 96 3.38 -6.70 4.25
N GLY A 97 3.99 -7.88 4.18
CA GLY A 97 5.25 -8.16 4.85
C GLY A 97 6.49 -7.48 4.24
N HIS A 98 6.36 -6.79 3.11
CA HIS A 98 7.50 -6.20 2.40
C HIS A 98 7.23 -4.78 1.85
N HIS A 99 6.10 -4.14 2.14
CA HIS A 99 5.73 -2.87 1.51
C HIS A 99 6.66 -1.68 1.84
N HIS A 100 7.51 -1.76 2.88
CA HIS A 100 8.57 -0.79 3.17
C HIS A 100 9.96 -1.21 2.63
N THR A 101 10.02 -2.31 1.88
CA THR A 101 11.24 -2.85 1.26
C THR A 101 11.27 -2.51 -0.22
N TYR A 102 12.06 -1.51 -0.62
CA TYR A 102 12.03 -0.98 -2.01
C TYR A 102 13.03 -1.63 -2.97
N ASN A 103 13.77 -2.64 -2.51
CA ASN A 103 14.73 -3.39 -3.32
C ASN A 103 14.21 -4.80 -3.56
N GLY A 104 14.46 -5.37 -4.75
CA GLY A 104 14.05 -6.74 -5.04
C GLY A 104 12.53 -6.91 -5.19
N ILE A 105 11.86 -5.90 -5.76
CA ILE A 105 10.43 -5.92 -6.03
C ILE A 105 10.06 -7.13 -6.88
N ASP A 106 9.36 -8.08 -6.27
CA ASP A 106 8.80 -9.24 -6.91
C ASP A 106 7.38 -8.94 -7.37
N GLY A 107 7.17 -8.72 -8.69
CA GLY A 107 5.84 -8.57 -9.29
C GLY A 107 5.32 -7.14 -9.42
N ILE A 108 4.43 -6.94 -10.38
CA ILE A 108 3.84 -5.63 -10.71
C ILE A 108 2.84 -5.16 -9.65
N ASP A 109 2.13 -6.08 -8.99
CA ASP A 109 1.25 -5.80 -7.85
C ASP A 109 2.01 -5.17 -6.68
N TYR A 110 3.23 -5.63 -6.42
CA TYR A 110 4.10 -5.06 -5.40
C TYR A 110 4.58 -3.66 -5.77
N GLN A 111 5.02 -3.48 -7.02
CA GLN A 111 5.42 -2.16 -7.52
C GLN A 111 4.27 -1.14 -7.41
N ILE A 112 3.04 -1.55 -7.77
CA ILE A 112 1.87 -0.68 -7.68
C ILE A 112 1.51 -0.35 -6.23
N LEU A 113 1.60 -1.31 -5.32
CA LEU A 113 1.35 -1.06 -3.90
C LEU A 113 2.25 0.06 -3.37
N ILE A 114 3.55 -0.04 -3.62
CA ILE A 114 4.52 0.98 -3.20
C ILE A 114 4.21 2.32 -3.87
N GLU A 115 3.98 2.34 -5.19
CA GLU A 115 3.68 3.60 -5.89
C GLU A 115 2.42 4.29 -5.37
N ALA A 116 1.36 3.54 -5.11
CA ALA A 116 0.11 4.05 -4.58
C ALA A 116 0.27 4.62 -3.17
N ASP A 117 1.02 3.93 -2.30
CA ASP A 117 1.34 4.40 -0.96
C ASP A 117 2.18 5.69 -1.01
N PHE A 118 3.23 5.73 -1.83
CA PHE A 118 4.05 6.93 -2.03
C PHE A 118 3.24 8.12 -2.55
N ILE A 119 2.27 7.93 -3.47
CA ILE A 119 1.39 9.02 -3.92
C ILE A 119 0.65 9.65 -2.73
N VAL A 120 0.12 8.83 -1.83
CA VAL A 120 -0.66 9.32 -0.68
C VAL A 120 0.26 9.96 0.37
N ASN A 121 1.38 9.32 0.69
CA ASN A 121 2.35 9.85 1.67
C ASN A 121 2.89 11.22 1.25
N LEU A 122 3.28 11.40 -0.03
CA LEU A 122 3.74 12.69 -0.53
C LEU A 122 2.69 13.81 -0.40
N TYR A 123 1.40 13.47 -0.42
CA TYR A 123 0.31 14.42 -0.19
C TYR A 123 0.04 14.66 1.30
N GLU A 124 0.02 13.60 2.12
CA GLU A 124 -0.29 13.70 3.55
C GLU A 124 0.83 14.34 4.38
N ASP A 125 2.09 14.16 3.97
CA ASP A 125 3.27 14.67 4.67
C ASP A 125 3.74 16.06 4.17
N ASP A 126 3.04 16.63 3.18
CA ASP A 126 3.36 17.93 2.56
C ASP A 126 4.84 18.03 2.10
N GLU A 127 5.33 16.96 1.48
CA GLU A 127 6.74 16.81 1.08
C GLU A 127 7.16 17.84 0.03
N TYR A 128 8.39 18.36 0.15
CA TYR A 128 8.91 19.43 -0.72
C TYR A 128 9.39 18.91 -2.09
N LEU A 129 9.54 19.80 -3.08
CA LEU A 129 9.89 19.47 -4.48
C LEU A 129 11.02 18.45 -4.63
N LYS A 130 12.12 18.60 -3.89
CA LYS A 130 13.28 17.71 -3.97
C LYS A 130 12.97 16.27 -3.51
N ALA A 131 12.12 16.11 -2.50
CA ALA A 131 11.68 14.80 -2.03
C ALA A 131 10.78 14.13 -3.09
N ARG A 132 9.89 14.92 -3.71
CA ARG A 132 9.03 14.48 -4.83
C ARG A 132 9.86 13.99 -6.01
N GLU A 133 10.84 14.74 -6.50
CA GLU A 133 11.72 14.33 -7.60
C GLU A 133 12.51 13.04 -7.29
N THR A 134 12.97 12.92 -6.05
CA THR A 134 13.70 11.73 -5.59
C THR A 134 12.78 10.51 -5.57
N ALA A 135 11.55 10.67 -5.06
CA ALA A 135 10.54 9.61 -5.09
C ALA A 135 10.20 9.22 -6.53
N PHE A 136 9.92 10.19 -7.41
CA PHE A 136 9.62 9.96 -8.82
C PHE A 136 10.67 9.12 -9.52
N SER A 137 11.95 9.49 -9.40
CA SER A 137 13.05 8.80 -10.07
C SER A 137 13.33 7.40 -9.51
N LYS A 138 13.23 7.22 -8.19
CA LYS A 138 13.62 5.97 -7.52
C LYS A 138 12.49 4.98 -7.43
N ILE A 139 11.29 5.43 -7.10
CA ILE A 139 10.14 4.59 -6.76
C ILE A 139 9.26 4.31 -7.97
N PHE A 140 8.88 5.33 -8.74
CA PHE A 140 7.86 5.18 -9.79
C PHE A 140 8.41 4.49 -11.04
N LYS A 141 7.87 3.31 -11.36
CA LYS A 141 8.22 2.48 -12.52
C LYS A 141 7.06 2.30 -13.47
N THR A 142 5.82 2.20 -12.99
CA THR A 142 4.64 2.05 -13.87
C THR A 142 4.38 3.33 -14.66
N GLU A 143 3.87 3.21 -15.89
CA GLU A 143 3.59 4.38 -16.71
C GLU A 143 2.37 5.14 -16.17
N THR A 144 1.38 4.42 -15.65
CA THR A 144 0.20 5.01 -15.02
C THR A 144 0.53 5.72 -13.72
N GLY A 145 1.36 5.11 -12.85
CA GLY A 145 1.82 5.75 -11.61
C GLY A 145 2.62 7.02 -11.88
N LYS A 146 3.54 6.99 -12.85
CA LYS A 146 4.26 8.20 -13.29
C LYS A 146 3.32 9.28 -13.83
N ARG A 147 2.30 8.90 -14.59
CA ARG A 147 1.30 9.85 -15.11
C ARG A 147 0.51 10.50 -13.99
N ILE A 148 0.01 9.73 -13.03
CA ILE A 148 -0.72 10.25 -11.87
C ILE A 148 0.17 11.20 -11.06
N PHE A 149 1.41 10.79 -10.80
CA PHE A 149 2.39 11.63 -10.10
C PHE A 149 2.55 13.00 -10.77
N ARG A 150 2.79 13.04 -12.08
CA ARG A 150 2.95 14.30 -12.84
C ARG A 150 1.67 15.15 -12.88
N GLN A 151 0.50 14.55 -12.76
CA GLN A 151 -0.76 15.28 -12.66
C GLN A 151 -0.94 15.94 -11.30
N MET A 152 -0.47 15.30 -10.23
CA MET A 152 -0.52 15.85 -8.87
C MET A 152 0.59 16.88 -8.61
N TYR A 153 1.74 16.68 -9.23
CA TYR A 153 2.96 17.47 -9.02
C TYR A 153 3.57 17.85 -10.37
N PRO A 154 2.97 18.78 -11.13
CA PRO A 154 3.54 19.27 -12.37
C PRO A 154 4.87 19.98 -12.12
N GLU A 155 5.83 19.82 -13.03
CA GLU A 155 7.05 20.64 -13.06
C GLU A 155 6.65 22.09 -13.40
N GLU A 156 7.15 23.06 -12.62
CA GLU A 156 6.95 24.51 -12.88
C GLU A 156 7.81 25.03 -14.03
#